data_AF-A0A5D6YCD8-F1
#
_entry.id   AF-A0A5D6YCD8-F1
#
_cell.length_a   1.000
_cell.length_b   1.000
_cell.length_c   1.000
_cell.angle_alpha   90.00
_cell.angle_beta   90.00
_cell.angle_gamma   90.00
#
_symmetry.space_group_name_H-M   'P 1'
#
loop_
_entity.id
_entity.type
_entity.pdbx_description
1 polymer ?
#
loop_
_entity_poly.entity_id
_entity_poly.type
_entity_poly.pdbx_seq_one_letter_code
_entity_poly.pdbx_strand_id
1 'polypeptide(L)'
;MPAMEVIADTVQPMSLSGPEIDEIVEEANRILTETLAAHEFFISSGRSLPLDSFKLAKTKESVQVYQSRETKNGRTPCRSYSKNRKWSNKEANRDRSNTSDTTTMQ
;
A
#
# COMPACT_ATOMS: atom_id res chain seq x y z
N MET A 1 -37.24 -16.48 21.37
CA MET A 1 -36.98 -15.65 20.19
C MET A 1 -35.96 -14.59 20.60
N PRO A 2 -34.71 -14.60 20.11
CA PRO A 2 -33.76 -13.53 20.42
C PRO A 2 -34.13 -12.26 19.62
N ALA A 3 -34.12 -11.11 20.29
CA ALA A 3 -34.37 -9.82 19.67
C ALA A 3 -33.17 -9.40 18.80
N MET A 4 -33.42 -9.00 17.56
CA MET A 4 -32.42 -8.34 16.73
C MET A 4 -32.18 -6.94 17.30
N GLU A 5 -31.08 -6.76 18.03
CA GLU A 5 -30.56 -5.44 18.34
C GLU A 5 -30.13 -4.79 17.03
N VAL A 6 -30.98 -3.88 16.54
CA VAL A 6 -30.65 -2.99 15.43
C VAL A 6 -29.53 -2.09 15.95
N ILE A 7 -28.32 -2.29 15.45
CA ILE A 7 -27.20 -1.36 15.64
C ILE A 7 -27.60 -0.11 14.87
N ALA A 8 -28.37 0.78 15.52
CA ALA A 8 -28.63 2.11 15.02
C ALA A 8 -27.26 2.76 14.86
N ASP A 9 -26.97 3.17 13.63
CA ASP A 9 -25.75 3.86 13.25
C ASP A 9 -25.60 5.12 14.11
N THR A 10 -24.84 5.03 15.20
CA THR A 10 -24.72 6.09 16.22
C THR A 10 -23.79 7.22 15.78
N VAL A 11 -23.75 7.51 14.48
CA VAL A 11 -23.08 8.69 13.97
C VAL A 11 -23.92 9.89 14.36
N GLN A 12 -23.49 10.61 15.39
CA GLN A 12 -24.14 11.86 15.77
C GLN A 12 -24.06 12.84 14.58
N PRO A 13 -25.16 13.54 14.26
CA PRO A 13 -25.15 14.53 13.19
C PRO A 13 -24.19 15.67 13.56
N MET A 14 -23.06 15.76 12.86
CA MET A 14 -22.09 16.83 12.99
C MET A 14 -22.56 18.03 12.17
N SER A 15 -22.74 19.18 12.83
CA SER A 15 -23.07 20.44 12.16
C SER A 15 -21.79 21.22 11.93
N LEU A 16 -21.46 21.46 10.67
CA LEU A 16 -20.32 22.28 10.27
C LEU A 16 -20.77 23.72 10.04
N SER A 17 -19.94 24.67 10.44
CA SER A 17 -20.10 26.06 10.09
C SER A 17 -19.75 26.30 8.61
N GLY A 18 -20.26 27.39 8.03
CA GLY A 18 -19.93 27.80 6.66
C GLY A 18 -18.43 27.77 6.33
N PRO A 19 -17.55 28.41 7.13
CA PRO A 19 -16.10 28.38 6.85
C PRO A 19 -15.48 26.98 6.94
N GLU A 20 -15.93 26.11 7.85
CA GLU A 20 -15.44 24.73 7.92
C GLU A 20 -15.84 23.92 6.67
N ILE A 21 -17.03 24.17 6.13
CA ILE A 21 -17.46 23.58 4.86
C ILE A 21 -16.55 24.07 3.73
N ASP A 22 -16.27 25.37 3.67
CA ASP A 22 -15.40 25.95 2.64
C ASP A 22 -13.98 25.39 2.71
N GLU A 23 -13.41 25.22 3.91
CA GLU A 23 -12.10 24.58 4.11
C GLU A 23 -12.07 23.12 3.60
N ILE A 24 -13.13 22.35 3.86
CA ILE A 24 -13.23 20.97 3.38
C ILE A 24 -13.34 20.94 1.85
N VAL A 25 -14.13 21.86 1.27
CA VAL A 25 -14.27 21.97 -0.18
C VAL A 25 -12.95 22.34 -0.84
N GLU A 26 -12.21 23.29 -0.27
CA GLU A 26 -10.87 23.66 -0.76
C GLU A 26 -9.91 22.48 -0.71
N GLU A 27 -9.85 21.77 0.42
CA GLU A 27 -8.99 20.59 0.58
C GLU A 27 -9.36 19.48 -0.40
N ALA A 28 -10.66 19.20 -0.59
CA ALA A 28 -11.13 18.21 -1.54
C ALA A 28 -10.74 18.56 -2.99
N ASN A 29 -10.85 19.83 -3.36
CA ASN A 29 -10.42 20.32 -4.66
C ASN A 29 -8.91 20.21 -4.85
N ARG A 30 -8.12 20.46 -3.79
CA ARG A 30 -6.67 20.27 -3.82
C ARG A 30 -6.31 18.81 -4.08
N ILE A 31 -6.88 17.88 -3.32
CA ILE A 31 -6.65 16.43 -3.48
C ILE A 31 -7.02 15.97 -4.89
N LEU A 32 -8.17 16.43 -5.42
CA LEU A 32 -8.61 16.11 -6.76
C LEU A 32 -7.60 16.59 -7.81
N THR A 33 -7.16 17.85 -7.70
CA THR A 33 -6.21 18.45 -8.64
C THR A 33 -4.87 17.72 -8.63
N GLU A 34 -4.34 17.43 -7.43
CA GLU A 34 -3.09 16.67 -7.28
C GLU A 34 -3.19 15.25 -7.86
N THR A 35 -4.33 14.59 -7.64
CA THR A 35 -4.57 13.23 -8.14
C THR A 35 -4.62 13.20 -9.66
N LEU A 36 -5.31 14.17 -10.28
CA LEU A 36 -5.38 14.29 -11.73
C LEU A 36 -4.01 14.58 -12.34
N ALA A 37 -3.25 15.51 -11.76
CA ALA A 37 -1.89 15.83 -12.22
C ALA A 37 -0.95 14.61 -12.11
N ALA A 38 -1.01 13.86 -11.01
CA ALA A 38 -0.22 12.64 -10.82
C ALA A 38 -0.61 11.56 -11.84
N HIS A 39 -1.91 11.41 -12.14
CA HIS A 39 -2.41 10.48 -13.14
C HIS A 39 -1.97 10.85 -14.56
N GLU A 40 -2.07 12.13 -14.94
CA GLU A 40 -1.57 12.63 -16.24
C GLU A 40 -0.06 12.42 -16.38
N PHE A 41 0.69 12.71 -15.33
CA PHE A 41 2.13 12.44 -15.29
C PHE A 41 2.41 10.95 -15.53
N PHE A 42 1.69 10.05 -14.86
CA PHE A 42 1.84 8.61 -15.04
C PHE A 42 1.53 8.15 -16.47
N ILE A 43 0.50 8.72 -17.11
CA ILE A 43 0.19 8.43 -18.52
C ILE A 43 1.32 8.92 -19.43
N SER A 44 1.78 10.17 -19.24
CA SER A 44 2.85 10.77 -20.06
C SER A 44 4.20 10.06 -19.93
N SER A 45 4.46 9.42 -18.79
CA SER A 45 5.67 8.63 -18.52
C SER A 45 5.55 7.17 -18.99
N GLY A 46 4.58 6.88 -19.87
CA GLY A 46 4.41 5.56 -20.47
C GLY A 46 3.83 4.53 -19.51
N ARG A 47 3.05 4.97 -18.51
CA ARG A 47 2.47 4.13 -17.45
C ARG A 47 3.54 3.40 -16.63
N SER A 48 4.65 4.09 -16.36
CA SER A 48 5.75 3.60 -15.55
C SER A 48 5.98 4.51 -14.35
N LEU A 49 6.32 3.93 -13.20
CA LEU A 49 6.65 4.68 -11.99
C LEU A 49 8.16 4.77 -11.79
N PRO A 50 8.69 5.85 -11.21
CA PRO A 50 10.11 5.97 -10.88
C PRO A 50 10.55 4.86 -9.91
N LEU A 51 11.51 4.03 -10.34
CA LEU A 51 11.99 2.87 -9.57
C LEU A 51 12.73 3.26 -8.28
N ASP A 52 13.26 4.48 -8.23
CA ASP A 52 13.94 5.04 -7.07
C ASP A 52 12.97 5.42 -5.96
N SER A 53 11.73 5.78 -6.33
CA SER A 53 10.69 6.24 -5.40
C SER A 53 9.66 5.15 -5.11
N PHE A 54 9.47 4.17 -6.00
CA PHE A 54 8.47 3.13 -5.87
C PHE A 54 9.06 1.74 -6.09
N LYS A 55 8.57 0.77 -5.31
CA LYS A 55 8.91 -0.65 -5.44
C LYS A 55 7.65 -1.44 -5.77
N LEU A 56 7.73 -2.35 -6.74
CA LEU A 56 6.65 -3.29 -7.02
C LEU A 56 6.42 -4.20 -5.80
N ALA A 57 5.21 -4.15 -5.25
CA ALA A 57 4.81 -4.93 -4.08
C ALA A 57 4.13 -6.24 -4.49
N LYS A 58 3.26 -6.19 -5.50
CA LYS A 58 2.52 -7.36 -5.99
C LYS A 58 2.09 -7.18 -7.43
N THR A 59 2.08 -8.28 -8.16
CA THR A 59 1.42 -8.38 -9.47
C THR A 59 0.40 -9.51 -9.41
N LYS A 60 -0.80 -9.26 -9.92
CA LYS A 60 -1.82 -10.30 -10.14
C LYS A 60 -2.50 -10.01 -11.48
N GLU A 61 -2.42 -10.96 -12.39
CA GLU A 61 -2.98 -10.82 -13.75
C GLU A 61 -2.45 -9.54 -14.43
N SER A 62 -3.31 -8.59 -14.76
CA SER A 62 -2.96 -7.28 -15.36
C SER A 62 -2.77 -6.16 -14.34
N VAL A 63 -2.92 -6.43 -13.03
CA VAL A 63 -2.84 -5.42 -11.98
C VAL A 63 -1.47 -5.47 -11.31
N GLN A 64 -0.79 -4.33 -11.29
CA GLN A 64 0.47 -4.12 -10.59
C GLN A 64 0.26 -3.12 -9.45
N VAL A 65 0.69 -3.50 -8.24
CA VAL A 65 0.60 -2.67 -7.04
C VAL A 65 2.01 -2.28 -6.63
N TYR A 66 2.22 -0.98 -6.50
CA TYR A 66 3.49 -0.39 -6.10
C TYR A 66 3.39 0.23 -4.71
N GLN A 67 4.48 0.18 -3.97
CA GLN A 67 4.64 0.82 -2.67
C GLN A 67 5.70 1.90 -2.77
N SER A 68 5.43 3.08 -2.21
CA SER A 68 6.43 4.14 -2.09
C SER A 68 7.57 3.70 -1.18
N ARG A 69 8.81 4.04 -1.55
CA ARG A 69 9.96 3.94 -0.67
C ARG A 69 9.92 5.13 0.29
N GLU A 70 10.14 4.88 1.57
CA GLU A 70 10.31 5.96 2.53
C GLU A 70 11.66 6.63 2.25
N THR A 71 11.65 7.76 1.55
CA THR A 71 12.83 8.61 1.47
C THR A 71 12.98 9.28 2.82
N LYS A 72 14.15 9.13 3.46
CA LYS A 72 14.45 9.73 4.77
C LYS A 72 14.34 11.27 4.80
N ASN A 73 14.08 11.91 3.65
CA ASN A 73 14.11 13.34 3.49
C ASN A 73 12.74 13.85 3.01
N GLY A 74 11.83 14.02 3.97
CA GLY A 74 10.90 15.15 3.99
C GLY A 74 9.51 14.97 3.35
N ARG A 75 8.54 14.60 4.20
CA ARG A 75 7.06 14.81 4.09
C ARG A 75 6.40 14.07 2.90
N THR A 76 5.57 13.05 3.08
CA THR A 76 4.49 12.85 4.06
C THR A 76 4.46 11.39 4.56
N PRO A 77 4.33 11.16 5.87
CA PRO A 77 4.12 9.81 6.36
C PRO A 77 2.62 9.49 6.27
N CYS A 78 2.21 8.66 5.31
CA CYS A 78 1.03 7.81 5.53
C CYS A 78 1.40 6.79 6.61
N ARG A 79 1.49 7.26 7.86
CA ARG A 79 1.81 6.46 9.04
C ARG A 79 0.57 5.67 9.43
N SER A 80 0.19 4.68 8.61
CA SER A 80 -0.61 3.58 9.11
C SER A 80 0.23 2.88 10.17
N TYR A 81 -0.07 3.14 11.43
CA TYR A 81 0.56 2.56 12.61
C TYR A 81 0.24 1.06 12.74
N SER A 82 0.46 0.24 11.71
CA SER A 82 0.45 -1.20 11.86
C SER A 82 1.82 -1.65 12.36
N LYS A 83 2.03 -1.59 13.68
CA LYS A 83 3.02 -2.47 14.32
C LYS A 83 2.47 -3.88 14.17
N ASN A 84 2.93 -4.61 13.14
CA ASN A 84 3.19 -6.06 13.14
C ASN A 84 3.16 -6.61 11.70
N ARG A 85 4.34 -6.89 11.15
CA ARG A 85 4.79 -8.26 10.83
C ARG A 85 6.16 -8.19 10.17
N LYS A 86 7.16 -8.53 10.96
CA LYS A 86 8.49 -8.94 10.51
C LYS A 86 8.29 -10.23 9.71
N TRP A 87 8.04 -10.11 8.41
CA TRP A 87 8.04 -11.25 7.49
C TRP A 87 9.50 -11.61 7.22
N SER A 88 10.07 -12.47 8.06
CA SER A 88 11.36 -13.08 7.80
C SER A 88 11.20 -14.12 6.69
N ASN A 89 11.63 -13.80 5.47
CA ASN A 89 11.99 -14.82 4.49
C ASN A 89 13.32 -15.45 4.94
N LYS A 90 13.24 -16.45 5.82
CA LYS A 90 14.34 -17.38 6.06
C LYS A 90 13.78 -18.75 5.75
N GLU A 91 14.04 -19.20 4.51
CA GLU A 91 14.00 -20.58 4.01
C GLU A 91 13.60 -20.59 2.53
N ALA A 92 14.55 -20.17 1.70
CA ALA A 92 14.61 -20.67 0.35
C ALA A 92 16.07 -20.97 0.05
N ASN A 93 16.33 -22.24 -0.27
CA ASN A 93 17.51 -22.75 -0.96
C ASN A 93 18.66 -23.35 -0.12
N ARG A 94 18.44 -24.59 0.34
CA ARG A 94 19.38 -25.72 0.56
C ARG A 94 18.49 -26.87 1.05
N ASP A 95 18.35 -28.05 0.47
CA ASP A 95 19.15 -28.77 -0.50
C ASP A 95 18.19 -29.67 -1.31
N ARG A 96 18.36 -29.70 -2.63
CA ARG A 96 17.73 -30.68 -3.51
C ARG A 96 18.66 -31.90 -3.59
N SER A 97 18.16 -33.03 -3.09
CA SER A 97 18.35 -34.41 -3.60
C SER A 97 19.78 -34.95 -3.77
N ASN A 98 20.22 -35.88 -2.90
CA ASN A 98 20.08 -37.35 -2.98
C ASN A 98 21.08 -38.08 -3.92
N THR A 99 21.83 -39.03 -3.31
CA THR A 99 22.29 -40.35 -3.84
C THR A 99 23.30 -40.34 -5.00
N SER A 100 24.43 -41.07 -5.05
CA SER A 100 24.75 -42.42 -4.53
C SER A 100 26.29 -42.61 -4.41
N ASP A 101 26.66 -43.65 -3.65
CA ASP A 101 28.00 -44.22 -3.45
C ASP A 101 28.81 -44.49 -4.73
N THR A 102 30.15 -44.39 -4.63
CA THR A 102 31.09 -45.32 -5.30
C THR A 102 32.43 -45.33 -4.55
N THR A 103 32.70 -46.46 -3.90
CA THR A 103 33.95 -46.86 -3.26
C THR A 103 35.06 -47.13 -4.28
N THR A 104 36.27 -46.64 -4.03
CA THR A 104 37.52 -47.29 -4.48
C THR A 104 38.61 -46.98 -3.47
N MET A 105 38.99 -47.99 -2.68
CA MET A 105 40.20 -48.01 -1.85
C MET A 105 41.34 -48.62 -2.67
N GLN A 106 42.56 -48.10 -2.45
CA GLN A 106 43.81 -48.57 -3.06
C GLN A 106 44.28 -49.90 -2.46
#